data_AF-A0A8T4D2R6-F1
#
_entry.id   AF-A0A8T4D2R6-F1
#
_cell.length_a   1.000
_cell.length_b   1.000
_cell.length_c   1.000
_cell.angle_alpha   90.00
_cell.angle_beta   90.00
_cell.angle_gamma   90.00
#
_symmetry.space_group_name_H-M   'P 1'
#
loop_
_entity.id
_entity.type
_entity.pdbx_description
1 polymer ?
#
loop_
_entity_poly.entity_id
_entity_poly.type
_entity_poly.pdbx_seq_one_letter_code
_entity_poly.pdbx_strand_id
1 'polypeptide(L)'
;MSAVVDETHAVARKILARLSVEPLHVRDVWKLAVQDSCGVRKAVTVFYWLRDQGFIRKTCQDYCAPYELTEKGRHFYIALN
;
A
#
# COMPACT_ATOMS: atom_id res chain seq x y z
N MET A 1 -9.18 6.22 19.89
CA MET A 1 -8.37 6.20 18.66
C MET A 1 -9.08 7.05 17.62
N SER A 2 -8.35 7.90 16.90
CA SER A 2 -8.93 8.92 16.00
C SER A 2 -9.36 8.29 14.68
N ALA A 3 -10.55 8.63 14.17
CA ALA A 3 -11.14 8.09 12.93
C ALA A 3 -10.21 8.16 11.69
N VAL A 4 -9.27 9.11 11.68
CA VAL A 4 -8.25 9.27 10.64
C VAL A 4 -7.27 8.10 10.59
N VAL A 5 -6.94 7.51 11.75
CA VAL A 5 -6.03 6.37 11.87
C VAL A 5 -6.71 5.11 11.32
N ASP A 6 -7.98 4.92 11.63
CA ASP A 6 -8.74 3.74 11.20
C ASP A 6 -8.92 3.70 9.67
N GLU A 7 -9.24 4.83 9.05
CA GLU A 7 -9.33 4.90 7.59
C GLU A 7 -7.97 4.71 6.89
N THR A 8 -6.89 5.20 7.50
CA THR A 8 -5.53 5.01 6.97
C THR A 8 -5.13 3.54 7.00
N HIS A 9 -5.44 2.85 8.11
CA HIS A 9 -5.23 1.41 8.23
C HIS A 9 -6.10 0.61 7.27
N ALA A 10 -7.35 1.01 7.03
CA ALA A 10 -8.22 0.36 6.04
C ALA A 10 -7.63 0.44 4.62
N VAL A 11 -7.13 1.61 4.22
CA VAL A 11 -6.46 1.78 2.91
C VAL A 11 -5.16 0.99 2.85
N ALA A 12 -4.33 1.05 3.90
CA ALA A 12 -3.08 0.29 3.96
C ALA A 12 -3.34 -1.21 3.84
N ARG A 13 -4.34 -1.74 4.55
CA ARG A 13 -4.73 -3.16 4.49
C ARG A 13 -5.06 -3.60 3.07
N LYS A 14 -5.84 -2.81 2.33
CA LYS A 14 -6.20 -3.11 0.93
C LYS A 14 -4.99 -3.15 0.01
N ILE A 15 -4.09 -2.17 0.13
CA ILE A 15 -2.85 -2.12 -0.65
C ILE A 15 -1.96 -3.32 -0.34
N LEU A 16 -1.76 -3.63 0.94
CA LEU A 16 -0.92 -4.74 1.39
C LEU A 16 -1.52 -6.10 1.01
N ALA A 17 -2.84 -6.25 1.09
CA ALA A 17 -3.54 -7.45 0.64
C ALA A 17 -3.29 -7.70 -0.85
N ARG A 18 -3.36 -6.66 -1.70
CA ARG A 18 -3.06 -6.82 -3.13
C ARG A 18 -1.58 -7.17 -3.37
N LEU A 19 -0.67 -6.52 -2.65
CA LEU A 19 0.77 -6.81 -2.70
C LEU A 19 1.16 -8.20 -2.19
N SER A 20 0.33 -8.83 -1.36
CA SER A 20 0.54 -10.22 -0.94
C SER A 20 0.26 -11.25 -2.04
N VAL A 21 -0.45 -10.85 -3.09
CA VAL A 21 -0.79 -11.69 -4.24
C VAL A 21 0.20 -11.45 -5.38
N GLU A 22 0.47 -10.19 -5.72
CA GLU A 22 1.36 -9.83 -6.82
C GLU A 22 2.02 -8.45 -6.62
N PRO A 23 3.16 -8.18 -7.26
CA PRO A 23 3.75 -6.84 -7.28
C PRO A 23 2.83 -5.80 -7.91
N LEU A 24 2.83 -4.56 -7.37
CA LEU A 24 1.96 -3.47 -7.84
C LEU A 24 2.73 -2.26 -8.34
N HIS A 25 2.29 -1.68 -9.45
CA HIS A 25 2.72 -0.34 -9.82
C HIS A 25 1.91 0.72 -9.08
N VAL A 26 2.48 1.92 -8.96
CA VAL A 26 1.78 3.11 -8.42
C VAL A 26 0.48 3.38 -9.20
N ARG A 27 0.46 3.11 -10.51
CA ARG A 27 -0.74 3.26 -11.36
C ARG A 27 -1.87 2.31 -10.94
N ASP A 28 -1.56 1.13 -10.43
CA ASP A 28 -2.58 0.18 -9.98
C ASP A 28 -3.19 0.60 -8.65
N VAL A 29 -2.41 1.27 -7.80
CA VAL A 29 -2.92 1.94 -6.58
C VAL A 29 -3.97 2.99 -6.95
N TRP A 30 -3.75 3.74 -8.04
CA TRP A 30 -4.72 4.75 -8.49
C TRP A 30 -6.02 4.10 -8.93
N LYS A 31 -5.95 3.00 -9.69
CA LYS A 31 -7.14 2.24 -10.11
C LYS A 31 -7.92 1.71 -8.90
N LEU A 32 -7.21 1.13 -7.93
CA LEU A 32 -7.80 0.59 -6.71
C LEU A 32 -8.50 1.69 -5.89
N ALA A 33 -7.89 2.88 -5.81
CA ALA A 33 -8.46 4.01 -5.10
C ALA A 33 -9.73 4.57 -5.76
N VAL A 34 -9.82 4.52 -7.09
CA VAL A 34 -11.03 4.90 -7.84
C VAL A 34 -12.14 3.88 -7.63
N GLN A 35 -11.83 2.58 -7.74
CA GLN A 35 -12.81 1.50 -7.56
C GLN A 35 -13.42 1.51 -6.14
N ASP A 36 -12.59 1.78 -5.14
CA ASP A 36 -13.01 1.71 -3.73
C ASP A 36 -13.50 3.04 -3.16
N SER A 37 -13.57 4.10 -3.98
CA SER A 37 -13.97 5.46 -3.56
C SER A 37 -13.18 6.01 -2.36
N CYS A 38 -11.97 5.51 -2.09
CA CYS A 38 -11.15 5.89 -0.93
C CYS A 38 -10.31 7.16 -1.16
N GLY A 39 -10.44 7.76 -2.35
CA GLY A 39 -9.74 8.97 -2.77
C GLY A 39 -8.32 8.69 -3.25
N VAL A 40 -8.04 8.97 -4.53
CA VAL A 40 -6.73 8.72 -5.17
C VAL A 40 -5.58 9.33 -4.38
N ARG A 41 -5.73 10.59 -3.96
CA ARG A 41 -4.69 11.29 -3.19
C ARG A 41 -4.33 10.54 -1.90
N LYS A 42 -5.33 10.03 -1.18
CA LYS A 42 -5.14 9.32 0.08
C LYS A 42 -4.45 7.98 -0.14
N ALA A 43 -4.90 7.19 -1.10
CA ALA A 43 -4.29 5.90 -1.42
C ALA A 43 -2.80 6.04 -1.81
N VAL A 44 -2.48 7.07 -2.61
CA VAL A 44 -1.10 7.36 -3.00
C VAL A 44 -0.26 7.81 -1.80
N THR A 45 -0.80 8.66 -0.93
CA THR A 45 -0.12 9.05 0.32
C THR A 45 0.18 7.85 1.20
N VAL A 46 -0.78 6.95 1.40
CA VAL A 46 -0.59 5.72 2.19
C VAL A 46 0.43 4.80 1.53
N PHE A 47 0.39 4.66 0.21
CA PHE A 47 1.37 3.86 -0.52
C PHE A 47 2.81 4.35 -0.32
N TYR A 48 3.05 5.66 -0.45
CA TYR A 48 4.38 6.22 -0.21
C TYR A 48 4.79 6.12 1.24
N TRP A 49 3.87 6.31 2.19
CA TRP A 49 4.15 6.06 3.59
C TRP A 49 4.59 4.60 3.83
N LEU A 50 3.91 3.61 3.24
CA LEU A 50 4.30 2.20 3.34
C LEU A 50 5.72 1.95 2.79
N ARG A 51 6.08 2.62 1.69
CA ARG A 51 7.43 2.55 1.10
C ARG A 51 8.46 3.15 2.06
N ASP A 52 8.20 4.34 2.58
CA ASP A 52 9.14 5.08 3.42
C ASP A 52 9.35 4.37 4.77
N GLN A 53 8.35 3.64 5.25
CA GLN A 53 8.47 2.75 6.41
C GLN A 53 9.20 1.43 6.11
N GLY A 54 9.52 1.15 4.84
CA GLY A 54 10.17 -0.09 4.41
C GLY A 54 9.27 -1.31 4.44
N PHE A 55 7.94 -1.13 4.45
CA PHE A 55 6.99 -2.25 4.35
C PHE A 55 6.91 -2.79 2.94
N ILE A 56 7.11 -1.93 1.93
CA ILE A 56 7.13 -2.29 0.52
C ILE A 56 8.41 -1.76 -0.11
N ARG A 57 8.89 -2.42 -1.16
CA ARG A 57 10.09 -2.00 -1.91
C ARG A 57 9.89 -2.18 -3.40
N LYS A 58 10.65 -1.45 -4.21
CA LYS A 58 10.69 -1.72 -5.66
C LYS A 58 11.36 -3.06 -5.93
N THR A 59 10.89 -3.77 -6.95
CA THR A 59 11.50 -5.02 -7.41
C THR A 59 12.84 -4.80 -8.14
N CYS A 60 13.01 -3.64 -8.78
CA CYS A 60 14.26 -3.20 -9.40
C CYS A 60 14.48 -1.69 -9.26
N GLN A 61 15.63 -1.18 -9.70
CA GLN A 61 15.97 0.25 -9.60
C GLN A 61 15.25 1.13 -10.62
N ASP A 62 14.51 0.55 -11.56
CA ASP A 62 13.80 1.31 -12.59
C ASP A 62 12.76 2.26 -12.00
N TYR A 63 12.59 3.41 -12.64
CA TYR A 63 11.60 4.41 -12.22
C TYR A 63 10.19 3.80 -12.17
N CYS A 64 9.83 3.02 -13.19
CA CYS A 64 8.53 2.38 -13.36
C CYS A 64 8.42 1.00 -12.70
N ALA A 65 9.41 0.54 -11.94
CA ALA A 65 9.40 -0.77 -11.31
C ALA A 65 8.14 -0.98 -10.44
N PRO A 66 7.54 -2.19 -10.47
CA PRO A 66 6.51 -2.53 -9.50
C PRO A 66 7.11 -2.64 -8.10
N TYR A 67 6.23 -2.58 -7.11
CA TYR A 67 6.57 -2.74 -5.70
C TYR A 67 6.12 -4.10 -5.21
N GLU A 68 6.90 -4.69 -4.32
CA GLU A 68 6.59 -5.95 -3.66
C GLU A 68 6.56 -5.76 -2.13
N LEU A 69 5.91 -6.71 -1.46
CA LEU A 69 5.82 -6.77 -0.02
C LEU A 69 7.15 -7.25 0.58
N THR A 70 7.67 -6.54 1.57
CA THR A 70 8.84 -6.99 2.35
C THR A 70 8.40 -7.92 3.50
N GLU A 71 9.35 -8.58 4.16
CA GLU A 71 9.07 -9.33 5.39
C GLU A 71 8.50 -8.44 6.50
N LYS A 72 9.07 -7.24 6.68
CA LYS A 72 8.54 -6.22 7.60
C LYS A 72 7.09 -5.85 7.25
N GLY A 73 6.79 -5.70 5.96
CA GLY A 73 5.44 -5.44 5.46
C GLY A 73 4.47 -6.59 5.70
N ARG A 74 4.92 -7.85 5.60
CA ARG A 74 4.13 -9.04 5.95
C ARG A 74 3.73 -9.03 7.42
N HIS A 75 4.68 -8.79 8.33
CA HIS A 75 4.38 -8.71 9.76
C HIS A 75 3.43 -7.58 10.09
N PHE A 76 3.62 -6.41 9.47
CA PHE A 76 2.70 -5.29 9.63
C PHE A 76 1.29 -5.61 9.12
N TYR A 77 1.17 -6.26 7.95
CA TYR A 77 -0.11 -6.68 7.41
C TYR A 77 -0.84 -7.69 8.32
N ILE A 78 -0.11 -8.61 8.96
CA ILE A 78 -0.68 -9.52 9.95
C ILE A 78 -1.15 -8.74 11.18
N ALA A 79 -0.36 -7.80 11.69
CA ALA A 79 -0.74 -6.98 12.85
C ALA A 79 -1.93 -6.04 12.59
N LEU A 80 -2.24 -5.76 11.32
CA LEU A 80 -3.42 -5.00 10.93
C LEU A 80 -4.71 -5.84 10.92
N ASN A 81 -4.62 -7.18 10.93
CA ASN A 81 -5.77 -8.09 10.92
C ASN A 81 -6.00 -8.71 12.30
#